data_AF-A0A5A7SD08-F1
#
_entry.id   AF-A0A5A7SD08-F1
#
_cell.length_a   1.000
_cell.length_b   1.000
_cell.length_c   1.000
_cell.angle_alpha   90.00
_cell.angle_beta   90.00
_cell.angle_gamma   90.00
#
_symmetry.space_group_name_H-M   'P 1'
#
loop_
_entity.id
_entity.type
_entity.pdbx_description
1 polymer ?
#
loop_
_entity_poly.entity_id
_entity_poly.type
_entity_poly.pdbx_seq_one_letter_code
_entity_poly.pdbx_strand_id
1 'polypeptide(L)'
;MSNEAKSAIVAIGIPFVGVLGGIVLLAGSGTTVFGFPIVFAWLFLWMPLTTLCLHLAWTLFDRDEFEAAERADAHDADAEIGGQS
;
A
#
# COMPACT_ATOMS: atom_id res chain seq x y z
N MET A 1 -2.53 -13.03 14.91
CA MET A 1 -1.92 -12.99 13.55
C MET A 1 -2.94 -12.41 12.59
N SER A 2 -2.93 -11.11 12.27
CA SER A 2 -3.89 -10.64 11.25
C SER A 2 -3.54 -9.36 10.51
N ASN A 3 -2.77 -8.43 11.07
CA ASN A 3 -2.61 -7.10 10.47
C ASN A 3 -1.30 -6.97 9.68
N GLU A 4 -0.19 -7.45 10.24
CA GLU A 4 1.13 -7.45 9.58
C GLU A 4 1.16 -8.36 8.34
N ALA A 5 0.54 -9.55 8.43
CA ALA A 5 0.44 -10.48 7.31
C ALA A 5 -0.43 -9.94 6.17
N LYS A 6 -1.48 -9.16 6.48
CA LYS A 6 -2.29 -8.47 5.46
C LYS A 6 -1.47 -7.40 4.75
N SER A 7 -0.65 -6.66 5.50
CA SER A 7 0.27 -5.67 4.93
C SER A 7 1.27 -6.32 3.97
N ALA A 8 1.92 -7.40 4.40
CA ALA A 8 2.89 -8.13 3.58
C ALA A 8 2.25 -8.73 2.31
N ILE A 9 1.05 -9.34 2.42
CA ILE A 9 0.31 -9.89 1.28
C ILE A 9 -0.05 -8.82 0.26
N VAL A 10 -0.35 -7.60 0.70
CA VAL A 10 -0.70 -6.52 -0.20
C VAL A 10 0.54 -5.88 -0.82
N ALA A 11 1.61 -5.67 -0.03
CA ALA A 11 2.90 -5.17 -0.53
C ALA A 11 3.56 -6.12 -1.55
N ILE A 12 3.34 -7.44 -1.43
CA ILE A 12 3.82 -8.46 -2.39
C ILE A 12 2.78 -8.76 -3.46
N GLY A 13 1.50 -8.73 -3.13
CA GLY A 13 0.41 -9.01 -4.07
C GLY A 13 0.32 -7.97 -5.18
N ILE A 14 0.55 -6.69 -4.86
CA ILE A 14 0.59 -5.59 -5.82
C ILE A 14 1.67 -5.79 -6.91
N PRO A 15 2.97 -5.96 -6.58
CA PRO A 15 3.99 -6.21 -7.59
C PRO A 15 3.79 -7.57 -8.28
N PHE A 16 3.26 -8.58 -7.59
CA PHE A 16 2.96 -9.87 -8.20
C PHE A 16 1.89 -9.75 -9.28
N VAL A 17 0.77 -9.08 -9.01
CA VAL A 17 -0.30 -8.83 -9.99
C VAL A 17 0.19 -7.92 -11.12
N GLY A 18 1.06 -6.95 -10.82
CA GLY A 18 1.76 -6.14 -11.83
C GLY A 18 2.62 -6.99 -12.77
N VAL A 19 3.47 -7.86 -12.24
CA VAL A 19 4.35 -8.69 -13.09
C VAL A 19 3.53 -9.74 -13.85
N LEU A 20 2.61 -10.43 -13.19
CA LEU A 20 1.78 -11.47 -13.83
C LEU A 20 0.85 -10.87 -14.89
N GLY A 21 0.22 -9.73 -14.61
CA GLY A 21 -0.66 -9.04 -15.54
C GLY A 21 0.10 -8.59 -16.80
N GLY A 22 1.30 -8.03 -16.61
CA GLY A 22 2.17 -7.64 -17.72
C GLY A 22 2.57 -8.85 -18.57
N ILE A 23 2.98 -9.96 -17.94
CA ILE A 23 3.36 -11.18 -18.65
C ILE A 23 2.17 -11.80 -19.38
N VAL A 24 1.00 -11.94 -18.74
CA VAL A 24 -0.19 -12.57 -19.36
C VAL A 24 -0.70 -11.75 -20.55
N LEU A 25 -0.72 -10.42 -20.43
CA LEU A 25 -1.17 -9.55 -21.52
C LEU A 25 -0.16 -9.50 -22.69
N LEU A 26 1.15 -9.57 -22.39
CA LEU A 26 2.20 -9.51 -23.40
C LEU A 26 2.47 -10.88 -24.06
N ALA A 27 2.29 -11.98 -23.34
CA ALA A 27 2.53 -13.34 -23.83
C ALA A 27 1.59 -13.78 -24.96
N GLY A 28 0.40 -13.18 -25.06
CA GLY A 28 -0.55 -13.45 -26.16
C GLY A 28 -0.32 -12.60 -27.43
N SER A 29 0.56 -11.60 -27.38
CA SER A 29 0.60 -10.53 -28.39
C SER A 29 1.71 -10.76 -29.42
N GLY A 30 1.52 -11.70 -30.35
CA GLY A 30 2.44 -11.98 -31.46
C GLY A 30 2.44 -10.94 -32.60
N THR A 31 1.89 -9.74 -32.38
CA THR A 31 1.78 -8.70 -33.41
C THR A 31 2.02 -7.34 -32.78
N THR A 32 3.19 -6.78 -33.06
CA THR A 32 3.69 -5.47 -32.61
C THR A 32 2.82 -4.27 -33.00
N VAL A 33 1.73 -4.48 -33.74
CA VAL A 33 0.79 -3.42 -34.21
C VAL A 33 -0.37 -3.19 -33.23
N PHE A 34 -0.76 -4.16 -32.39
CA PHE A 34 -1.81 -4.01 -31.37
C PHE A 34 -1.27 -3.72 -29.95
N GLY A 35 0.04 -3.62 -29.78
CA GLY A 35 0.67 -3.38 -28.47
C GLY A 35 0.36 -2.00 -27.87
N PHE A 36 0.10 -0.98 -28.70
CA PHE A 36 -0.15 0.38 -28.24
C PHE A 36 -1.34 0.51 -27.27
N PRO A 37 -2.57 0.07 -27.59
CA PRO A 37 -3.70 0.15 -26.66
C PRO A 37 -3.51 -0.71 -25.40
N ILE A 38 -2.78 -1.82 -25.49
CA ILE A 38 -2.52 -2.71 -24.35
C ILE A 38 -1.60 -2.04 -23.34
N VAL A 39 -0.54 -1.36 -23.81
CA VAL A 39 0.36 -0.60 -22.93
C VAL A 39 -0.38 0.58 -22.29
N PHE A 40 -1.31 1.23 -23.00
CA PHE A 40 -2.16 2.28 -22.41
C PHE A 40 -3.10 1.75 -21.34
N ALA A 41 -3.78 0.61 -21.59
CA ALA A 41 -4.62 -0.04 -20.59
C ALA A 41 -3.80 -0.48 -19.36
N TRP A 42 -2.57 -0.97 -19.60
CA TRP A 42 -1.61 -1.29 -18.56
C TRP A 42 -1.22 -0.07 -17.72
N LEU A 43 -0.89 1.05 -18.36
CA LEU A 43 -0.62 2.32 -17.69
C LEU A 43 -1.82 2.83 -16.89
N PHE A 44 -3.03 2.68 -17.43
CA PHE A 44 -4.27 2.99 -16.72
C PHE A 44 -4.48 2.09 -15.51
N LEU A 45 -4.03 0.83 -15.56
CA LEU A 45 -4.06 -0.10 -14.43
C LEU A 45 -3.02 0.27 -13.35
N TRP A 46 -1.89 0.87 -13.74
CA TRP A 46 -0.88 1.39 -12.81
C TRP A 46 -1.38 2.58 -11.98
N MET A 47 -2.39 3.32 -12.46
CA MET A 47 -2.99 4.44 -11.71
C MET A 47 -3.68 3.99 -10.41
N PRO A 48 -4.67 3.07 -10.43
CA PRO A 48 -5.25 2.57 -9.18
C PRO A 48 -4.22 1.79 -8.36
N LEU A 49 -3.25 1.13 -9.00
CA LEU A 49 -2.20 0.39 -8.28
C LEU A 49 -1.33 1.31 -7.42
N THR A 50 -0.92 2.46 -7.96
CA THR A 50 -0.14 3.46 -7.23
C THR A 50 -0.96 4.15 -6.16
N THR A 51 -2.23 4.50 -6.44
CA THR A 51 -3.16 5.02 -5.42
C THR A 51 -3.36 4.02 -4.29
N LEU A 52 -3.54 2.73 -4.59
CA LEU A 52 -3.68 1.69 -3.59
C LEU A 52 -2.41 1.62 -2.74
N CYS A 53 -1.24 1.56 -3.38
CA CYS A 53 0.06 1.51 -2.71
C CYS A 53 0.23 2.67 -1.70
N LEU A 54 -0.12 3.89 -2.11
CA LEU A 54 -0.05 5.07 -1.24
C LEU A 54 -1.10 5.05 -0.13
N HIS A 55 -2.34 4.64 -0.44
CA HIS A 55 -3.41 4.52 0.55
C HIS A 55 -3.09 3.47 1.63
N LEU A 56 -2.44 2.39 1.23
CA LEU A 56 -2.00 1.32 2.12
C LEU A 56 -0.79 1.72 2.95
N ALA A 57 0.19 2.39 2.35
CA ALA A 57 1.29 3.00 3.10
C ALA A 57 0.73 3.94 4.18
N TRP A 58 -0.28 4.73 3.84
CA TRP A 58 -0.91 5.64 4.80
C TRP A 58 -1.67 4.90 5.91
N THR A 59 -2.53 3.93 5.56
CA THR A 59 -3.33 3.20 6.57
C THR A 59 -2.53 2.31 7.51
N LEU A 60 -1.32 1.91 7.13
CA LEU A 60 -0.46 1.04 7.93
C LEU A 60 0.64 1.79 8.67
N PHE A 61 1.34 2.71 8.00
CA PHE A 61 2.50 3.38 8.59
C PHE A 61 2.10 4.58 9.45
N ASP A 62 1.14 5.38 8.99
CA ASP A 62 0.72 6.60 9.70
C ASP A 62 -0.20 6.29 10.87
N ARG A 63 -1.03 5.23 10.76
CA ARG A 63 -1.98 4.89 11.83
C ARG A 63 -1.29 4.33 13.08
N ASP A 64 -0.31 3.44 12.92
CA ASP A 64 0.40 2.87 14.06
C ASP A 64 1.30 3.91 14.75
N GLU A 65 1.95 4.80 13.98
CA GLU A 65 2.74 5.89 14.56
C GLU A 65 1.87 6.96 15.23
N PHE A 66 0.70 7.29 14.67
CA PHE A 66 -0.22 8.24 15.28
C PHE A 66 -0.81 7.71 16.60
N GLU A 67 -1.20 6.43 16.64
CA GLU A 67 -1.67 5.80 17.88
C GLU A 67 -0.55 5.63 18.93
N ALA A 68 0.70 5.46 18.49
CA ALA A 68 1.86 5.41 19.39
C ALA A 68 2.19 6.80 19.98
N ALA A 69 2.14 7.84 19.15
CA ALA A 69 2.32 9.23 19.57
C ALA A 69 1.23 9.66 20.58
N GLU A 70 -0.04 9.34 20.30
CA GLU A 70 -1.15 9.71 21.19
C GLU A 70 -1.10 8.97 22.55
N ARG A 71 -0.59 7.73 22.59
CA ARG A 71 -0.33 7.03 23.87
C ARG A 71 0.85 7.61 24.63
N ALA A 72 1.88 8.08 23.94
CA ALA A 72 3.02 8.75 24.58
C ALA A 72 2.58 10.08 25.20
N ASP A 73 1.83 10.89 24.46
CA ASP A 73 1.25 12.15 24.96
C ASP A 73 0.28 11.92 26.13
N ALA A 74 -0.55 10.86 26.08
CA ALA A 74 -1.45 10.52 27.18
C ALA A 74 -0.70 10.05 28.46
N HIS A 75 0.42 9.36 28.30
CA HIS A 75 1.26 8.93 29.42
C HIS A 75 2.01 10.10 30.06
N ASP A 76 2.48 11.06 29.25
CA ASP A 76 3.12 12.28 29.73
C ASP A 76 2.09 13.21 30.43
N ALA A 77 0.86 13.26 29.93
CA ALA A 77 -0.23 13.97 30.58
C ALA A 77 -0.60 13.39 31.97
N ASP A 78 -0.65 12.06 32.11
CA ASP A 78 -0.91 11.41 33.41
C ASP A 78 0.24 11.65 34.40
N ALA A 79 1.49 11.63 33.91
CA ALA A 79 2.69 11.92 34.70
C ALA A 79 2.74 13.38 35.21
N GLU A 80 2.33 14.37 34.41
CA GLU A 80 2.20 15.75 34.87
C GLU A 80 1.11 15.92 35.93
N ILE A 81 -0.05 15.27 35.77
CA ILE A 81 -1.18 15.39 36.71
C ILE A 81 -0.84 14.77 38.07
N GLY A 82 -0.16 13.62 38.11
CA GLY A 82 0.26 12.96 39.35
C GLY A 82 1.44 13.64 40.06
N GLY A 83 2.25 14.45 39.34
CA GLY A 83 3.33 15.24 39.93
C GLY A 83 2.87 16.53 40.61
N GLN A 84 1.64 16.98 40.34
CA GLN A 84 1.07 18.21 40.91
C GLN A 84 0.15 17.99 42.12
N SER A 85 -0.10 16.73 42.52
CA SER A 85 -0.92 16.36 43.70
C SER A 85 -0.10 16.05 44.94
#